data_AF-A0A497PX15-F1
#
_entry.id   AF-A0A497PX15-F1
#
_cell.length_a   1.000
_cell.length_b   1.000
_cell.length_c   1.000
_cell.angle_alpha   90.00
_cell.angle_beta   90.00
_cell.angle_gamma   90.00
#
_symmetry.space_group_name_H-M   'P 1'
#
loop_
_entity.id
_entity.type
_entity.pdbx_description
1 polymer ?
#
loop_
_entity_poly.entity_id
_entity_poly.type
_entity_poly.pdbx_seq_one_letter_code
_entity_poly.pdbx_strand_id
1 'polypeptide(L)'
;MLTDRNKRIIAFTLATAFLFMAVTPALSQAVTVPSDLNVGPFVDKIVYKVINNQDQRILALQAGEIEMDNSFFDPVHLATLEADPDISIFSALRNGYGHITINCRDYPVNISGFRKAFAFDKTAVTSEVMDGFSQEHDSLVPYPNSWCIEDSLPYHYYTAQVDRGNAILDALNFTIDR
;
A
#
# COMPACT_ATOMS: atom_id res chain seq x y z
N MET A 1 46.06 0.28 20.81
CA MET A 1 46.28 1.65 20.29
C MET A 1 46.72 1.56 18.83
N LEU A 2 46.10 2.29 17.91
CA LEU A 2 46.55 2.33 16.52
C LEU A 2 47.92 3.02 16.43
N THR A 3 48.83 2.46 15.62
CA THR A 3 50.10 3.10 15.28
C THR A 3 49.87 4.35 14.43
N ASP A 4 50.78 5.32 14.48
CA ASP A 4 50.63 6.58 13.72
C ASP A 4 50.62 6.37 12.21
N ARG A 5 51.27 5.30 11.73
CA ARG A 5 51.16 4.84 10.34
C ARG A 5 49.71 4.46 9.99
N ASN A 6 49.05 3.70 10.85
CA ASN A 6 47.68 3.25 10.61
C ASN A 6 46.68 4.42 10.71
N LYS A 7 46.91 5.40 11.59
CA LYS A 7 46.09 6.62 11.66
C LYS A 7 46.19 7.45 10.38
N ARG A 8 47.39 7.59 9.80
CA ARG A 8 47.61 8.32 8.53
C ARG A 8 46.93 7.63 7.35
N ILE A 9 47.01 6.30 7.29
CA ILE A 9 46.34 5.51 6.25
C ILE A 9 44.82 5.70 6.34
N ILE A 10 44.24 5.58 7.54
CA ILE A 10 42.79 5.76 7.74
C ILE A 10 42.34 7.18 7.37
N ALA A 11 43.08 8.19 7.79
CA ALA A 11 42.79 9.59 7.45
C ALA A 11 42.81 9.83 5.93
N PHE A 12 43.78 9.24 5.23
CA PHE A 12 43.88 9.35 3.78
C PHE A 12 42.73 8.62 3.07
N THR A 13 42.38 7.40 3.51
CA THR A 13 41.26 6.63 2.96
C THR A 13 39.93 7.37 3.14
N LEU A 14 39.69 7.94 4.34
CA LEU A 14 38.49 8.73 4.60
C LEU A 14 38.45 10.00 3.75
N ALA A 15 39.55 10.75 3.66
CA ALA A 15 39.63 11.95 2.82
C ALA A 15 39.34 11.62 1.35
N THR A 16 39.87 10.49 0.86
CA THR A 16 39.65 10.04 -0.52
C THR A 16 38.19 9.64 -0.75
N ALA A 17 37.57 8.92 0.20
CA ALA A 17 36.16 8.55 0.13
C ALA A 17 35.22 9.76 0.14
N PHE A 18 35.51 10.76 0.97
CA PHE A 18 34.77 12.02 0.99
C PHE A 18 34.92 12.81 -0.31
N LEU A 19 36.12 12.86 -0.87
CA LEU A 19 36.37 13.50 -2.15
C LEU A 19 35.60 12.79 -3.28
N PHE A 20 35.59 11.46 -3.27
CA PHE A 20 34.85 10.67 -4.26
C PHE A 20 33.34 10.90 -4.15
N MET A 21 32.78 10.94 -2.94
CA MET A 21 31.37 11.26 -2.71
C MET A 21 31.00 12.68 -3.14
N ALA A 22 31.89 13.66 -2.96
CA ALA A 22 31.65 15.03 -3.38
C ALA A 22 31.69 15.21 -4.92
N VAL A 23 32.46 14.37 -5.64
CA VAL A 23 32.62 14.45 -7.10
C VAL A 23 31.64 13.56 -7.86
N THR A 24 31.08 12.52 -7.24
CA THR A 24 30.08 11.63 -7.87
C THR A 24 28.89 12.34 -8.54
N PRO A 25 28.30 13.42 -7.98
CA PRO A 25 27.23 14.15 -8.66
C PRO A 25 27.70 14.82 -9.96
N ALA A 26 28.96 15.26 -10.04
CA ALA A 26 29.53 15.89 -11.22
C ALA A 26 29.87 14.90 -12.35
N LEU A 27 29.95 13.60 -12.04
CA LEU A 27 30.11 12.51 -13.00
C LEU A 27 28.77 11.98 -13.52
N SER A 28 27.64 12.43 -12.96
CA SER A 28 26.33 12.11 -13.49
C SER A 28 26.12 12.86 -14.80
N GLN A 29 26.19 12.14 -15.92
CA GLN A 29 25.76 12.68 -17.21
C GLN A 29 24.24 12.60 -17.29
N ALA A 30 23.60 13.67 -17.76
CA ALA A 30 22.19 13.63 -18.10
C ALA A 30 21.98 12.55 -19.18
N VAL A 31 21.09 11.59 -18.92
CA VAL A 31 20.70 10.60 -19.93
C VAL A 31 20.07 11.35 -21.09
N THR A 32 20.59 11.14 -22.31
CA THR A 32 19.94 11.63 -23.53
C THR A 32 18.65 10.86 -23.74
N VAL A 33 17.52 11.50 -23.46
CA VAL A 33 16.19 10.91 -23.66
C VAL A 33 15.85 10.92 -25.16
N PRO A 34 15.39 9.79 -25.74
CA PRO A 34 14.97 9.72 -27.14
C PRO A 34 13.90 10.76 -27.48
N SER A 35 14.00 11.37 -28.65
CA SER A 35 13.09 12.43 -29.13
C SER A 35 11.68 11.93 -29.47
N ASP A 36 11.49 10.61 -29.57
CA ASP A 36 10.25 9.93 -29.98
C ASP A 36 9.43 9.36 -28.79
N LEU A 37 9.92 9.54 -27.56
CA LEU A 37 9.18 9.21 -26.32
C LEU A 37 8.40 10.41 -25.74
N ASN A 38 8.61 11.64 -26.25
CA ASN A 38 8.15 12.89 -25.64
C ASN A 38 7.47 13.83 -26.64
N VAL A 39 6.15 13.71 -26.81
CA VAL A 39 5.32 14.79 -27.36
C VAL A 39 4.71 15.62 -26.22
N GLY A 40 5.48 15.86 -25.16
CA GLY A 40 5.03 16.54 -23.95
C GLY A 40 6.21 17.08 -23.13
N PRO A 41 5.97 17.76 -22.01
CA PRO A 41 4.66 17.95 -21.37
C PRO A 41 3.76 18.97 -22.09
N PHE A 42 2.46 18.72 -22.11
CA PHE A 42 1.44 19.69 -22.58
C PHE A 42 1.08 20.75 -21.53
N VAL A 43 1.77 20.75 -20.39
CA VAL A 43 1.57 21.67 -19.26
C VAL A 43 2.89 22.33 -18.91
N ASP A 44 2.84 23.62 -18.56
CA ASP A 44 4.04 24.39 -18.21
C ASP A 44 4.52 24.09 -16.77
N LYS A 45 3.62 23.66 -15.88
CA LYS A 45 3.90 23.46 -14.46
C LYS A 45 2.95 22.45 -13.81
N ILE A 46 3.48 21.66 -12.87
CA ILE A 46 2.70 20.82 -11.95
C ILE A 46 2.99 21.29 -10.51
N VAL A 47 1.95 21.46 -9.69
CA VAL A 47 2.06 21.82 -8.27
C VAL A 47 1.48 20.70 -7.43
N TYR A 48 2.30 20.06 -6.61
CA TYR A 48 1.84 19.10 -5.61
C TYR A 48 1.39 19.83 -4.35
N LYS A 49 0.07 19.96 -4.16
CA LYS A 49 -0.53 20.53 -2.96
C LYS A 49 -0.85 19.41 -1.97
N VAL A 50 -0.17 19.39 -0.82
CA VAL A 50 -0.40 18.37 0.22
C VAL A 50 -1.61 18.77 1.06
N ILE A 51 -2.70 18.01 0.93
CA ILE A 51 -3.93 18.16 1.72
C ILE A 51 -4.20 16.80 2.39
N ASN A 52 -3.99 16.73 3.72
CA ASN A 52 -3.97 15.44 4.41
C ASN A 52 -5.37 14.84 4.61
N ASN A 53 -6.37 15.67 4.93
CA ASN A 53 -7.73 15.19 5.16
C ASN A 53 -8.45 14.98 3.82
N GLN A 54 -9.14 13.84 3.69
CA GLN A 54 -9.82 13.45 2.46
C GLN A 54 -10.99 14.36 2.12
N ASP A 55 -11.85 14.70 3.09
CA ASP A 55 -12.98 15.62 2.86
C ASP A 55 -12.51 16.97 2.31
N GLN A 56 -11.39 17.49 2.82
CA GLN A 56 -10.78 18.71 2.31
C GLN A 56 -10.25 18.57 0.88
N ARG A 57 -9.77 17.39 0.47
CA ARG A 57 -9.39 17.13 -0.92
C ARG A 57 -10.61 17.11 -1.84
N ILE A 58 -11.70 16.47 -1.40
CA ILE A 58 -12.96 16.44 -2.14
C ILE A 58 -13.50 17.86 -2.35
N LEU A 59 -13.54 18.66 -1.28
CA LEU A 59 -13.97 20.07 -1.38
C LEU A 59 -13.04 20.90 -2.28
N ALA A 60 -11.72 20.69 -2.20
CA ALA A 60 -10.76 21.38 -3.05
C ALA A 60 -10.93 21.01 -4.54
N LEU A 61 -11.25 19.74 -4.83
CA LEU A 61 -11.54 19.28 -6.19
C LEU A 61 -12.81 19.92 -6.74
N GLN A 62 -13.91 19.89 -5.97
CA GLN A 62 -15.19 20.51 -6.36
C GLN A 62 -15.10 22.04 -6.50
N ALA A 63 -14.25 22.68 -5.70
CA ALA A 63 -14.00 24.12 -5.79
C ALA A 63 -13.06 24.52 -6.93
N GLY A 64 -12.47 23.54 -7.65
CA GLY A 64 -11.45 23.79 -8.67
C GLY A 64 -10.12 24.32 -8.11
N GLU A 65 -9.85 24.12 -6.82
CA GLU A 65 -8.55 24.46 -6.21
C GLU A 65 -7.45 23.45 -6.57
N ILE A 66 -7.85 22.22 -6.92
CA ILE A 66 -6.99 21.17 -7.49
C ILE A 66 -7.69 20.55 -8.69
N GLU A 67 -6.94 20.21 -9.73
CA GLU A 67 -7.48 19.58 -10.94
C GLU A 67 -7.51 18.05 -10.84
N MET A 68 -6.81 17.47 -9.86
CA MET A 68 -6.69 16.03 -9.68
C MET A 68 -6.43 15.68 -8.21
N ASP A 69 -7.26 14.79 -7.65
CA ASP A 69 -6.88 14.00 -6.47
C ASP A 69 -6.26 12.68 -6.96
N ASN A 70 -4.99 12.46 -6.64
CA ASN A 70 -4.27 11.24 -7.00
C ASN A 70 -4.37 10.14 -5.93
N SER A 71 -5.20 10.35 -4.91
CA SER A 71 -5.46 9.40 -3.83
C SER A 71 -6.78 8.67 -4.01
N PHE A 72 -7.06 7.70 -3.13
CA PHE A 72 -8.37 7.07 -3.03
C PHE A 72 -9.34 7.96 -2.22
N PHE A 73 -10.63 7.90 -2.56
CA PHE A 73 -11.72 8.51 -1.79
C PHE A 73 -12.62 7.44 -1.16
N ASP A 74 -13.25 7.78 -0.03
CA ASP A 74 -14.24 6.93 0.61
C ASP A 74 -15.52 6.83 -0.26
N PRO A 75 -16.13 5.63 -0.41
CA PRO A 75 -17.33 5.45 -1.23
C PRO A 75 -18.47 6.43 -0.93
N VAL A 76 -18.56 6.97 0.30
CA VAL A 76 -19.55 7.99 0.68
C VAL A 76 -19.52 9.24 -0.24
N HIS A 77 -18.37 9.54 -0.85
CA HIS A 77 -18.23 10.68 -1.76
C HIS A 77 -18.64 10.36 -3.20
N LEU A 78 -18.82 9.08 -3.58
CA LEU A 78 -19.08 8.67 -4.96
C LEU A 78 -20.26 9.44 -5.56
N ALA A 79 -21.43 9.36 -4.92
CA ALA A 79 -22.64 10.00 -5.43
C ALA A 79 -22.50 11.52 -5.59
N THR A 80 -21.69 12.16 -4.73
CA THR A 80 -21.44 13.61 -4.81
C THR A 80 -20.52 13.94 -5.98
N LEU A 81 -19.48 13.15 -6.21
CA LEU A 81 -18.54 13.35 -7.31
C LEU A 81 -19.14 12.98 -8.67
N GLU A 82 -19.96 11.92 -8.74
CA GLU A 82 -20.66 11.52 -9.97
C GLU A 82 -21.72 12.53 -10.41
N ALA A 83 -22.31 13.26 -9.46
CA ALA A 83 -23.29 14.30 -9.76
C ALA A 83 -22.65 15.58 -10.34
N ASP A 84 -21.33 15.74 -10.22
CA ASP A 84 -20.60 16.90 -10.71
C ASP A 84 -20.15 16.68 -12.17
N PRO A 85 -20.67 17.44 -13.14
CA PRO A 85 -20.36 17.23 -14.56
C PRO A 85 -18.91 17.58 -14.93
N ASP A 86 -18.19 18.33 -14.09
CA ASP A 86 -16.80 18.74 -14.35
C ASP A 86 -15.78 17.75 -13.75
N ILE A 87 -16.25 16.76 -12.99
CA ILE A 87 -15.41 15.73 -12.35
C ILE A 87 -15.59 14.40 -13.07
N SER A 88 -14.46 13.74 -13.36
CA SER A 88 -14.45 12.37 -13.86
C SER A 88 -13.77 11.45 -12.85
N ILE A 89 -14.31 10.23 -12.72
CA ILE A 89 -13.80 9.22 -11.79
C ILE A 89 -13.11 8.13 -12.59
N PHE A 90 -11.85 7.86 -12.23
CA PHE A 90 -11.10 6.72 -12.75
C PHE A 90 -11.18 5.56 -11.77
N SER A 91 -11.59 4.38 -12.26
CA SER A 91 -11.66 3.15 -11.48
C SER A 91 -10.82 2.05 -12.11
N ALA A 92 -10.02 1.38 -11.30
CA ALA A 92 -9.20 0.25 -11.70
C ALA A 92 -8.90 -0.65 -10.49
N LEU A 93 -8.63 -1.93 -10.75
CA LEU A 93 -8.14 -2.82 -9.71
C LEU A 93 -6.74 -2.39 -9.27
N ARG A 94 -6.58 -2.20 -7.96
CA ARG A 94 -5.31 -1.83 -7.35
C ARG A 94 -4.35 -3.02 -7.40
N ASN A 95 -3.09 -2.78 -7.78
CA ASN A 95 -2.00 -3.74 -7.59
C ASN A 95 -1.54 -3.75 -6.11
N GLY A 96 -2.46 -4.10 -5.22
CA GLY A 96 -2.29 -4.14 -3.77
C GLY A 96 -3.61 -4.48 -3.09
N TYR A 97 -3.57 -4.77 -1.79
CA TYR A 97 -4.73 -5.16 -1.01
C TYR A 97 -4.64 -4.62 0.42
N GLY A 98 -5.80 -4.48 1.06
CA GLY A 98 -5.87 -4.30 2.52
C GLY A 98 -5.63 -5.65 3.21
N HIS A 99 -4.94 -5.64 4.35
CA HIS A 99 -4.70 -6.85 5.12
C HIS A 99 -4.58 -6.54 6.61
N ILE A 100 -4.82 -7.57 7.42
CA ILE A 100 -4.52 -7.55 8.85
C ILE A 100 -3.21 -8.31 9.05
N THR A 101 -2.19 -7.62 9.55
CA THR A 101 -0.92 -8.26 9.92
C THR A 101 -0.94 -8.61 11.39
N ILE A 102 -0.76 -9.90 11.70
CA ILE A 102 -0.70 -10.39 13.07
C ILE A 102 0.76 -10.57 13.46
N ASN A 103 1.20 -9.88 14.52
CA ASN A 103 2.52 -10.10 15.12
C ASN A 103 2.54 -11.47 15.81
N CYS A 104 3.21 -12.44 15.19
CA CYS A 104 3.23 -13.82 15.65
C CYS A 104 4.29 -14.11 16.74
N ARG A 105 4.89 -13.09 17.37
CA ARG A 105 5.95 -13.29 18.37
C ARG A 105 5.44 -13.93 19.66
N ASP A 106 4.31 -13.45 20.16
CA ASP A 106 3.86 -13.73 21.52
C ASP A 106 2.59 -14.62 21.53
N TYR A 107 2.38 -15.35 22.62
CA TYR A 107 1.15 -16.12 22.83
C TYR A 107 -0.06 -15.18 22.99
N PRO A 108 -1.25 -15.50 22.44
CA PRO A 108 -1.60 -16.73 21.72
C PRO A 108 -1.42 -16.67 20.20
N VAL A 109 -1.12 -15.50 19.66
CA VAL A 109 -1.09 -15.26 18.20
C VAL A 109 0.12 -15.90 17.51
N ASN A 110 1.12 -16.37 18.26
CA ASN A 110 2.16 -17.25 17.73
C ASN A 110 1.63 -18.63 17.28
N ILE A 111 0.51 -19.10 17.83
CA ILE A 111 -0.13 -20.38 17.46
C ILE A 111 -0.90 -20.22 16.16
N SER A 112 -0.56 -21.04 15.15
CA SER A 112 -1.19 -20.96 13.82
C SER A 112 -2.69 -21.27 13.85
N GLY A 113 -3.12 -22.23 14.67
CA GLY A 113 -4.52 -22.56 14.85
C GLY A 113 -5.33 -21.41 15.45
N PHE A 114 -4.76 -20.66 16.41
CA PHE A 114 -5.40 -19.46 16.96
C PHE A 114 -5.63 -18.40 15.88
N ARG A 115 -4.64 -18.17 15.00
CA ARG A 115 -4.81 -17.25 13.86
C ARG A 115 -5.83 -17.74 12.83
N LYS A 116 -5.89 -19.04 12.57
CA LYS A 116 -6.89 -19.63 11.67
C LYS A 116 -8.31 -19.57 12.24
N ALA A 117 -8.44 -19.50 13.56
CA ALA A 117 -9.73 -19.32 14.21
C ALA A 117 -10.28 -17.89 14.09
N PHE A 118 -9.48 -16.94 13.59
CA PHE A 118 -9.93 -15.59 13.30
C PHE A 118 -10.91 -15.60 12.12
N ALA A 119 -12.21 -15.62 12.42
CA ALA A 119 -13.30 -15.68 11.45
C ALA A 119 -13.67 -14.28 10.93
N PHE A 120 -12.77 -13.65 10.18
CA PHE A 120 -13.00 -12.34 9.58
C PHE A 120 -13.94 -12.39 8.38
N ASP A 121 -14.96 -11.54 8.37
CA ASP A 121 -15.92 -11.45 7.25
C ASP A 121 -15.46 -10.42 6.20
N LYS A 122 -14.85 -10.91 5.13
CA LYS A 122 -14.41 -10.06 4.01
C LYS A 122 -15.60 -9.59 3.18
N THR A 123 -16.62 -10.43 3.04
CA THR A 123 -17.83 -10.07 2.29
C THR A 123 -18.55 -8.91 2.96
N ALA A 124 -18.75 -8.95 4.28
CA ALA A 124 -19.35 -7.83 5.02
C ALA A 124 -18.51 -6.56 4.89
N VAL A 125 -17.18 -6.64 4.94
CA VAL A 125 -16.31 -5.48 4.69
C VAL A 125 -16.51 -4.94 3.28
N THR A 126 -16.53 -5.79 2.27
CA THR A 126 -16.74 -5.37 0.88
C THR A 126 -18.09 -4.71 0.68
N SER A 127 -19.17 -5.31 1.18
CA SER A 127 -20.52 -4.83 0.91
C SER A 127 -20.98 -3.69 1.82
N GLU A 128 -20.60 -3.70 3.10
CA GLU A 128 -21.14 -2.76 4.10
C GLU A 128 -20.18 -1.62 4.43
N VAL A 129 -18.87 -1.86 4.39
CA VAL A 129 -17.85 -0.84 4.74
C VAL A 129 -17.31 -0.17 3.49
N MET A 130 -17.01 -0.94 2.46
CA MET A 130 -16.41 -0.46 1.23
C MET A 130 -17.43 -0.17 0.13
N ASP A 131 -18.72 -0.42 0.35
CA ASP A 131 -19.80 -0.18 -0.64
C ASP A 131 -19.46 -0.73 -2.05
N GLY A 132 -18.83 -1.91 -2.10
CA GLY A 132 -18.38 -2.56 -3.33
C GLY A 132 -17.05 -2.04 -3.92
N PHE A 133 -16.37 -1.08 -3.28
CA PHE A 133 -15.07 -0.54 -3.71
C PHE A 133 -13.89 -1.45 -3.36
N SER A 134 -14.17 -2.70 -2.97
CA SER A 134 -13.17 -3.74 -2.79
C SER A 134 -13.66 -5.04 -3.40
N GLN A 135 -12.72 -5.96 -3.58
CA GLN A 135 -13.02 -7.36 -3.85
C GLN A 135 -12.43 -8.19 -2.72
N GLU A 136 -13.10 -9.28 -2.36
CA GLU A 136 -12.51 -10.27 -1.48
C GLU A 136 -11.25 -10.89 -2.11
N HIS A 137 -10.28 -11.26 -1.26
CA HIS A 137 -8.97 -11.72 -1.70
C HIS A 137 -8.30 -12.60 -0.64
N ASP A 138 -7.80 -13.77 -1.03
CA ASP A 138 -7.06 -14.73 -0.18
C ASP A 138 -5.61 -14.95 -0.62
N SER A 139 -5.30 -14.71 -1.90
CA SER A 139 -3.95 -14.80 -2.46
C SER A 139 -3.00 -13.80 -1.81
N LEU A 140 -1.73 -14.18 -1.71
CA LEU A 140 -0.66 -13.26 -1.27
C LEU A 140 -0.17 -12.35 -2.40
N VAL A 141 -0.63 -12.59 -3.62
CA VAL A 141 -0.25 -11.84 -4.82
C VAL A 141 -1.47 -11.03 -5.27
N PRO A 142 -1.36 -9.69 -5.43
CA PRO A 142 -2.50 -8.86 -5.79
C PRO A 142 -3.17 -9.30 -7.08
N TYR A 143 -4.49 -9.15 -7.15
CA TYR A 143 -5.29 -9.66 -8.26
C TYR A 143 -4.82 -9.26 -9.67
N PRO A 144 -4.42 -7.99 -9.96
CA PRO A 144 -3.97 -7.62 -11.31
C PRO A 144 -2.64 -8.26 -11.74
N ASN A 145 -1.92 -8.91 -10.83
CA ASN A 145 -0.64 -9.51 -11.10
C ASN A 145 -0.83 -10.88 -11.78
N SER A 146 -0.05 -11.17 -12.83
CA SER A 146 -0.15 -12.41 -13.59
C SER A 146 0.23 -13.68 -12.82
N TRP A 147 0.88 -13.56 -11.66
CA TRP A 147 1.15 -14.67 -10.75
C TRP A 147 0.07 -14.85 -9.67
N CYS A 148 -0.99 -14.06 -9.71
CA CYS A 148 -2.12 -14.24 -8.81
C CYS A 148 -2.83 -15.56 -9.12
N ILE A 149 -3.07 -16.34 -8.07
CA ILE A 149 -3.78 -17.63 -8.17
C ILE A 149 -5.17 -17.56 -7.54
N GLU A 150 -5.72 -16.37 -7.27
CA GLU A 150 -7.00 -16.19 -6.56
C GLU A 150 -8.09 -17.11 -7.12
N ASP A 151 -8.32 -17.04 -8.43
CA ASP A 151 -9.36 -17.81 -9.12
C ASP A 151 -9.05 -19.33 -9.19
N SER A 152 -7.83 -19.73 -8.85
CA SER A 152 -7.36 -21.13 -8.83
C SER A 152 -7.27 -21.70 -7.41
N LEU A 153 -7.58 -20.91 -6.37
CA LEU A 153 -7.59 -21.40 -5.00
C LEU A 153 -8.70 -22.45 -4.84
N PRO A 154 -8.43 -23.59 -4.17
CA PRO A 154 -9.42 -24.65 -4.00
C PRO A 154 -10.53 -24.28 -3.00
N TYR A 155 -10.35 -23.20 -2.24
CA TYR A 155 -11.31 -22.69 -1.26
C TYR A 155 -10.98 -21.22 -0.94
N HIS A 156 -11.98 -20.51 -0.43
CA HIS A 156 -11.86 -19.13 0.03
C HIS A 156 -12.34 -18.95 1.48
N TYR A 157 -11.82 -17.93 2.15
CA TYR A 157 -12.21 -17.48 3.49
C TYR A 157 -12.90 -16.12 3.44
N TYR A 158 -13.91 -16.00 2.59
CA TYR A 158 -14.62 -14.72 2.37
C TYR A 158 -15.61 -14.39 3.47
N THR A 159 -16.36 -15.39 3.95
CA THR A 159 -17.38 -15.19 4.99
C THR A 159 -16.86 -15.51 6.38
N ALA A 160 -17.54 -15.01 7.41
CA ALA A 160 -17.24 -15.35 8.80
C ALA A 160 -17.46 -16.85 9.08
N GLN A 161 -16.40 -17.67 9.04
CA GLN A 161 -16.44 -19.10 9.41
C GLN A 161 -16.40 -19.30 10.93
N VAL A 162 -17.34 -18.69 11.66
CA VAL A 162 -17.33 -18.61 13.15
C VAL A 162 -17.35 -19.97 13.80
N ASP A 163 -18.23 -20.88 13.38
CA ASP A 163 -18.34 -22.23 13.95
C ASP A 163 -17.04 -23.02 13.81
N ARG A 164 -16.38 -22.88 12.65
CA ARG A 164 -15.07 -23.49 12.40
C ARG A 164 -14.00 -22.89 13.29
N GLY A 165 -14.02 -21.57 13.48
CA GLY A 165 -13.11 -20.87 14.37
C GLY A 165 -13.24 -21.37 15.81
N ASN A 166 -14.47 -21.45 16.33
CA ASN A 166 -14.75 -21.97 17.67
C ASN A 166 -14.26 -23.41 17.83
N ALA A 167 -14.55 -24.29 16.86
CA ALA A 167 -14.09 -25.68 16.89
C ALA A 167 -12.55 -25.79 16.94
N ILE A 168 -11.82 -24.90 16.25
CA ILE A 168 -10.35 -24.84 16.31
C ILE A 168 -9.89 -24.40 17.70
N LEU A 169 -10.52 -23.40 18.30
CA LEU A 169 -10.17 -22.92 19.64
C LEU A 169 -10.42 -23.98 20.71
N ASP A 170 -11.57 -24.66 20.65
CA ASP A 170 -11.92 -25.76 21.55
C ASP A 170 -10.90 -26.90 21.46
N ALA A 171 -10.53 -27.31 20.23
CA ALA A 171 -9.53 -28.35 20.01
C ALA A 171 -8.12 -27.97 20.52
N LEU A 172 -7.83 -26.68 20.63
CA LEU A 172 -6.59 -26.14 21.19
C LEU A 172 -6.68 -25.87 22.70
N ASN A 173 -7.82 -26.17 23.33
CA ASN A 173 -8.11 -25.90 24.75
C ASN A 173 -8.06 -24.41 25.12
N PHE A 174 -8.35 -23.52 24.17
CA PHE A 174 -8.61 -22.12 24.51
C PHE A 174 -9.93 -22.01 25.24
N THR A 175 -9.97 -21.24 26.31
CA THR A 175 -11.19 -20.97 27.07
C THR A 175 -11.42 -19.47 27.12
N ILE A 176 -12.70 -19.07 27.10
CA ILE A 176 -13.08 -17.67 27.30
C ILE A 176 -13.12 -17.46 28.80
N ASP A 177 -12.22 -16.62 29.31
CA ASP A 177 -12.37 -16.07 30.65
C ASP A 177 -13.55 -15.09 30.62
N ARG A 178 -14.59 -15.38 31.39
CA ARG A 178 -15.86 -14.62 31.39
C ARG A 178 -15.92 -13.66 32.55
#